data_AF-A0A948IN21-F1
#
_entry.id   AF-A0A948IN21-F1
#
_cell.length_a   1.000
_cell.length_b   1.000
_cell.length_c   1.000
_cell.angle_alpha   90.00
_cell.angle_beta   90.00
_cell.angle_gamma   90.00
#
_symmetry.space_group_name_H-M   'P 1'
#
loop_
_entity.id
_entity.type
_entity.pdbx_description
1 polymer ?
#
loop_
_entity_poly.entity_id
_entity_poly.type
_entity_poly.pdbx_seq_one_letter_code
_entity_poly.pdbx_strand_id
1 'polypeptide(L)'
;MRLRTVGSLAALAFAMLAAPASGEAVAPTVRGGAIFAERCKECHDPGDDRAPPRAVLATKTVDEIVAALTTGPMAPVAEGLTPDDKRAVATYLTAK
;
A
#
# COMPACT_ATOMS: atom_id res chain seq x y z
N MET A 1 23.18 -32.23 65.13
CA MET A 1 22.28 -31.96 63.99
C MET A 1 22.90 -30.83 63.17
N ARG A 2 23.67 -31.17 62.13
CA ARG A 2 24.37 -30.19 61.26
C ARG A 2 23.78 -30.25 59.85
N LEU A 3 23.65 -29.04 59.31
CA LEU A 3 23.16 -28.59 58.01
C LEU A 3 23.55 -29.46 56.81
N ARG A 4 22.63 -29.57 55.83
CA ARG A 4 22.95 -29.97 54.44
C ARG A 4 22.62 -28.80 53.50
N THR A 5 23.66 -28.25 52.90
CA THR A 5 23.69 -27.43 51.69
C THR A 5 23.73 -28.32 50.46
N VAL A 6 23.06 -27.95 49.36
CA VAL A 6 23.35 -28.07 47.89
C VAL A 6 22.09 -27.50 47.20
N GLY A 7 22.05 -26.62 46.20
CA GLY A 7 23.02 -26.09 45.25
C GLY A 7 22.33 -25.93 43.88
N SER A 8 22.35 -24.70 43.36
CA SER A 8 22.41 -24.30 41.94
C SER A 8 21.28 -24.60 40.92
N LEU A 9 20.78 -23.50 40.36
CA LEU A 9 20.49 -23.19 38.94
C LEU A 9 20.05 -24.31 37.98
N ALA A 10 18.86 -24.17 37.39
CA ALA A 10 18.62 -24.53 35.99
C ALA A 10 17.53 -23.64 35.38
N ALA A 11 17.96 -22.70 34.56
CA ALA A 11 17.14 -21.86 33.70
C ALA A 11 16.43 -22.73 32.64
N LEU A 12 15.10 -22.65 32.54
CA LEU A 12 14.38 -23.13 31.37
C LEU A 12 14.39 -22.03 30.31
N ALA A 13 15.32 -22.18 29.37
CA ALA A 13 15.41 -21.40 28.14
C ALA A 13 14.17 -21.66 27.27
N PHE A 14 13.29 -20.67 27.14
CA PHE A 14 12.25 -20.65 26.12
C PHE A 14 12.91 -20.13 24.83
N ALA A 15 13.26 -21.04 23.91
CA ALA A 15 13.75 -20.69 22.59
C ALA A 15 12.61 -20.04 21.79
N MET A 16 12.52 -18.71 21.83
CA MET A 16 11.71 -17.91 20.92
C MET A 16 12.31 -17.99 19.53
N LEU A 17 11.76 -18.88 18.71
CA LEU A 17 11.98 -18.93 17.27
C LEU A 17 11.37 -17.67 16.64
N ALA A 18 12.17 -16.61 16.54
CA ALA A 18 11.80 -15.40 15.81
C ALA A 18 11.73 -15.73 14.31
N ALA A 19 10.52 -15.96 13.80
CA ALA A 19 10.29 -16.04 12.36
C ALA A 19 10.59 -14.67 11.72
N PRO A 20 11.23 -14.62 10.54
CA PRO A 20 11.46 -13.36 9.85
C PRO A 20 10.10 -12.81 9.40
N ALA A 21 9.79 -11.57 9.81
CA ALA A 21 8.72 -10.77 9.26
C ALA A 21 9.02 -10.52 7.77
N SER A 22 8.56 -11.44 6.92
CA SER A 22 8.53 -11.24 5.48
C SER A 22 7.40 -10.25 5.24
N GLY A 23 7.70 -9.00 4.91
CA GLY A 23 6.68 -8.03 4.54
C GLY A 23 5.89 -8.59 3.36
N GLU A 24 4.62 -8.93 3.58
CA GLU A 24 3.74 -9.37 2.52
C GLU A 24 3.65 -8.28 1.44
N ALA A 25 4.11 -8.61 0.24
CA ALA A 25 3.94 -7.75 -0.91
C ALA A 25 2.43 -7.62 -1.20
N VAL A 26 1.86 -6.46 -0.87
CA VAL A 26 0.46 -6.14 -1.18
C VAL A 26 0.32 -6.10 -2.70
N ALA A 27 -0.65 -6.86 -3.24
CA ALA A 27 -0.90 -6.89 -4.67
C ALA A 27 -1.11 -5.47 -5.22
N PRO A 28 -0.57 -5.13 -6.41
CA PRO A 28 -0.63 -3.77 -6.94
C PRO A 28 -2.04 -3.18 -7.04
N THR A 29 -3.05 -4.00 -7.31
CA THR A 29 -4.47 -3.58 -7.37
C THR A 29 -5.03 -3.22 -5.99
N VAL A 30 -4.65 -3.93 -4.93
CA VAL A 30 -5.05 -3.62 -3.55
C VAL A 30 -4.42 -2.31 -3.09
N ARG A 31 -3.12 -2.13 -3.38
CA ARG A 31 -2.41 -0.88 -3.08
C ARG A 31 -2.98 0.30 -3.86
N GLY A 32 -3.23 0.13 -5.16
CA GLY A 32 -3.84 1.15 -6.00
C GLY A 32 -5.24 1.53 -5.54
N GLY A 33 -6.05 0.55 -5.11
CA GLY A 33 -7.38 0.82 -4.55
C GLY A 33 -7.34 1.65 -3.28
N ALA A 34 -6.38 1.38 -2.38
CA ALA A 34 -6.19 2.18 -1.16
C ALA A 34 -5.81 3.63 -1.48
N ILE A 35 -4.85 3.84 -2.39
CA ILE A 35 -4.43 5.17 -2.83
C ILE A 35 -5.61 5.92 -3.46
N PHE A 36 -6.37 5.25 -4.34
CA PHE A 36 -7.53 5.86 -4.97
C PHE A 36 -8.55 6.32 -3.92
N ALA A 37 -8.86 5.46 -2.95
CA ALA A 37 -9.81 5.77 -1.89
C ALA A 37 -9.36 6.95 -1.01
N GLU A 38 -8.06 7.01 -0.68
CA GLU A 38 -7.50 8.03 0.21
C GLU A 38 -7.31 9.39 -0.48
N ARG A 39 -6.90 9.41 -1.76
CA ARG A 39 -6.39 10.63 -2.42
C ARG A 39 -7.20 11.09 -3.62
N CYS A 40 -7.86 10.18 -4.34
CA CYS A 40 -8.42 10.46 -5.66
C CYS A 40 -9.95 10.48 -5.66
N LYS A 41 -10.56 9.67 -4.78
CA LYS A 41 -12.00 9.39 -4.78
C LYS A 41 -12.85 10.66 -4.64
N GLU A 42 -12.40 11.61 -3.82
CA GLU A 42 -13.16 12.83 -3.51
C GLU A 42 -13.55 13.61 -4.77
N CYS A 43 -12.65 13.69 -5.78
CA CYS A 43 -12.94 14.40 -7.02
C CYS A 43 -13.37 13.47 -8.15
N HIS A 44 -12.94 12.21 -8.16
CA HIS A 44 -13.15 11.30 -9.29
C HIS A 44 -14.32 10.33 -9.12
N ASP A 45 -14.96 10.24 -7.95
CA ASP A 45 -16.04 9.26 -7.74
C ASP A 45 -17.13 9.85 -6.81
N PRO A 46 -18.18 10.47 -7.40
CA PRO A 46 -18.65 10.23 -8.77
C PRO A 46 -17.97 11.03 -9.88
N GLY A 47 -17.15 12.04 -9.60
CA GLY A 47 -16.66 13.03 -10.58
C GLY A 47 -17.13 14.45 -10.23
N ASP A 48 -16.40 15.48 -10.67
CA ASP A 48 -16.82 16.89 -10.54
C ASP A 48 -16.57 17.68 -11.85
N ASP A 49 -16.87 18.97 -11.86
CA ASP A 49 -16.72 19.83 -13.05
C ASP A 49 -15.27 19.92 -13.59
N ARG A 50 -14.28 19.58 -12.76
CA ARG A 50 -12.84 19.67 -13.06
C ARG A 50 -12.17 18.29 -13.18
N ALA A 51 -12.84 17.23 -12.75
CA ALA A 51 -12.29 15.88 -12.66
C ALA A 51 -13.26 14.86 -13.30
N PRO A 52 -12.82 14.11 -14.34
CA PRO A 52 -13.68 13.11 -14.96
C PRO A 52 -14.07 12.01 -13.95
N PRO A 53 -15.27 11.43 -14.10
CA PRO A 53 -15.74 10.36 -13.23
C PRO A 53 -14.86 9.10 -13.36
N ARG A 54 -14.86 8.25 -12.34
CA ARG A 54 -14.09 7.00 -12.28
C ARG A 54 -14.39 6.10 -13.46
N ALA A 55 -15.63 6.09 -13.92
CA ALA A 55 -16.05 5.33 -15.11
C ALA A 55 -15.29 5.78 -16.38
N VAL A 56 -14.97 7.07 -16.52
CA VAL A 56 -14.15 7.58 -17.62
C VAL A 56 -12.67 7.24 -17.42
N LEU A 57 -12.17 7.26 -16.18
CA LEU A 57 -10.80 6.80 -15.89
C LEU A 57 -10.62 5.32 -16.26
N ALA A 58 -11.64 4.48 -16.06
CA ALA A 58 -11.60 3.06 -16.41
C ALA A 58 -11.51 2.78 -17.92
N THR A 59 -11.79 3.76 -18.78
CA THR A 59 -11.62 3.63 -20.23
C THR A 59 -10.23 4.04 -20.70
N LYS A 60 -9.36 4.56 -19.82
CA LYS A 60 -7.99 4.95 -20.16
C LYS A 60 -7.06 3.75 -20.13
N THR A 61 -5.92 3.92 -20.75
CA THR A 61 -4.78 3.01 -20.59
C THR A 61 -4.04 3.32 -19.28
N VAL A 62 -3.31 2.33 -18.76
CA VAL A 62 -2.45 2.51 -17.58
C VAL A 62 -1.47 3.66 -17.80
N ASP A 63 -0.84 3.73 -18.98
CA ASP A 63 0.19 4.73 -19.26
C ASP A 63 -0.39 6.15 -19.41
N GLU A 64 -1.61 6.31 -19.94
CA GLU A 64 -2.29 7.63 -19.95
C GLU A 64 -2.54 8.14 -18.52
N ILE A 65 -2.96 7.26 -17.61
CA ILE A 65 -3.18 7.65 -16.20
C ILE A 65 -1.83 7.96 -15.54
N VAL A 66 -0.80 7.15 -15.77
CA VAL A 66 0.55 7.42 -15.23
C VAL A 66 1.10 8.76 -15.74
N ALA A 67 0.90 9.09 -17.02
CA ALA A 67 1.28 10.38 -17.58
C ALA A 67 0.55 11.53 -16.90
N ALA A 68 -0.77 11.40 -16.71
CA ALA A 68 -1.58 12.40 -16.00
C ALA A 68 -1.09 12.65 -14.56
N LEU A 69 -0.66 11.61 -13.85
CA LEU A 69 -0.12 11.66 -12.48
C LEU A 69 1.34 12.12 -12.42
N THR A 70 2.07 12.15 -13.54
CA THR A 70 3.51 12.44 -13.55
C THR A 70 3.82 13.83 -14.08
N THR A 71 3.25 14.18 -15.24
CA THR A 71 3.49 15.47 -15.91
C THR A 71 2.21 16.18 -16.30
N GLY A 72 1.06 15.53 -16.17
CA GLY A 72 -0.23 16.06 -16.55
C GLY A 72 -0.97 16.79 -15.42
N PRO A 73 -2.29 16.99 -15.58
CA PRO A 73 -3.08 17.82 -14.68
C PRO A 73 -3.17 17.29 -13.25
N MET A 74 -2.94 15.98 -13.04
CA MET A 74 -2.98 15.36 -11.72
C MET A 74 -1.61 15.28 -11.05
N ALA A 75 -0.55 15.82 -11.65
CA ALA A 75 0.77 15.84 -11.03
C ALA A 75 0.79 16.49 -9.62
N PRO A 76 0.07 17.60 -9.35
CA PRO A 76 0.00 18.19 -8.00
C PRO A 76 -0.69 17.28 -6.98
N VAL A 77 -1.75 16.57 -7.39
CA VAL A 77 -2.47 15.63 -6.50
C VAL A 77 -1.65 14.38 -6.23
N ALA A 78 -0.82 13.98 -7.19
CA ALA A 78 0.07 12.83 -7.12
C ALA A 78 1.45 13.17 -6.53
N GLU A 79 1.64 14.36 -5.97
CA GLU A 79 2.87 14.74 -5.30
C GLU A 79 3.14 13.79 -4.11
N GLY A 80 4.38 13.32 -3.99
CA GLY A 80 4.78 12.36 -2.97
C GLY A 80 4.45 10.89 -3.28
N LEU A 81 3.68 10.59 -4.33
CA LEU A 81 3.50 9.21 -4.79
C LEU A 81 4.75 8.72 -5.52
N THR A 82 5.19 7.51 -5.18
CA THR A 82 6.29 6.85 -5.90
C THR A 82 5.85 6.44 -7.32
N PRO A 83 6.79 6.16 -8.24
CA PRO A 83 6.44 5.62 -9.55
C PRO A 83 5.58 4.35 -9.48
N ASP A 84 5.86 3.47 -8.51
CA ASP A 84 5.10 2.25 -8.28
C ASP A 84 3.68 2.53 -7.77
N ASP A 85 3.50 3.54 -6.91
CA ASP A 85 2.19 3.99 -6.45
C ASP A 85 1.33 4.52 -7.61
N LYS A 86 1.93 5.33 -8.49
CA LYS A 86 1.25 5.86 -9.68
C LYS A 86 0.84 4.73 -10.62
N ARG A 87 1.70 3.73 -10.82
CA ARG A 87 1.36 2.55 -11.62
C ARG A 87 0.31 1.67 -10.95
N ALA A 88 0.36 1.52 -9.63
CA ALA A 88 -0.61 0.75 -8.86
C ALA A 88 -2.02 1.37 -8.98
N VAL A 89 -2.17 2.69 -8.78
CA VAL A 89 -3.48 3.36 -8.91
C VAL A 89 -4.01 3.30 -10.34
N ALA A 90 -3.14 3.46 -11.34
CA ALA A 90 -3.51 3.34 -12.76
C ALA A 90 -3.97 1.92 -13.12
N THR A 91 -3.28 0.90 -12.62
CA THR A 91 -3.65 -0.51 -12.80
C THR A 91 -4.98 -0.81 -12.11
N TYR A 92 -5.19 -0.29 -10.89
CA TYR A 92 -6.46 -0.42 -10.18
C TYR A 92 -7.62 0.22 -10.95
N LEU A 93 -7.42 1.42 -11.50
CA LEU A 93 -8.47 2.16 -12.21
C LEU A 93 -8.90 1.51 -13.53
N THR A 94 -7.99 0.77 -14.17
CA THR A 94 -8.20 0.18 -15.50
C THR A 94 -8.43 -1.33 -15.47
N ALA A 95 -8.39 -1.94 -14.28
CA ALA A 95 -8.79 -3.32 -14.09
C ALA A 95 -10.28 -3.49 -14.42
N LYS A 96 -10.58 -4.48 -15.27
CA LYS A 96 -11.95 -4.87 -15.64
C LYS A 96 -12.59 -5.76 -14.60
#